data_AF-A0A7V3TVH3-F1
#
_entry.id   AF-A0A7V3TVH3-F1
#
_cell.length_a   1.000
_cell.length_b   1.000
_cell.length_c   1.000
_cell.angle_alpha   90.00
_cell.angle_beta   90.00
_cell.angle_gamma   90.00
#
_symmetry.space_group_name_H-M   'P 1'
#
loop_
_entity.id
_entity.type
_entity.pdbx_description
1 polymer ?
#
loop_
_entity_poly.entity_id
_entity_poly.type
_entity_poly.pdbx_seq_one_letter_code
_entity_poly.pdbx_strand_id
1 'polypeptide(L)'
;MDFQFQRTRCLQIPSMARLFRPSLVVLLEPTQWNRLREAVDHLIPGELGDIFVLSANVSQPSKFSAEHVAPGISQPEKPPFTPRPGVILLTDRAVSAEELGQLLHSGDSGRRKPVPVHIVSLGCDLPGDVALPEDTPPEAVGEVLRLLAKLARLRFMLGRRQHLVRRLKRAAFRDPLTGLLNRRAWPRVFRSVWQQAKRTHQQMVVALFDLDDFKSVNDILGHRRGDELLRNVGLAARQACRRSDYLFRWGGDEIALVCIIDPNVPAEPIVDRVREQLAIKIVDLDDKVLTASAGVTVISPHPLSTSGKPVAKIAEEMIQHADQALRRAKSMGGNTVCRFP
;
A
#
# COMPACT_ATOMS: atom_id res chain seq x y z
N MET A 1 -21.58 22.38 -34.08
CA MET A 1 -20.59 22.75 -33.05
C MET A 1 -21.30 23.62 -32.04
N ASP A 2 -20.94 23.46 -30.77
CA ASP A 2 -21.31 24.26 -29.60
C ASP A 2 -22.74 24.16 -29.06
N PHE A 3 -22.85 23.57 -27.86
CA PHE A 3 -23.96 23.81 -26.95
C PHE A 3 -23.43 24.50 -25.69
N GLN A 4 -23.92 25.73 -25.48
CA GLN A 4 -23.63 26.59 -24.35
C GLN A 4 -24.24 26.02 -23.05
N PHE A 5 -23.40 25.88 -22.02
CA PHE A 5 -23.83 25.68 -20.64
C PHE A 5 -24.29 27.03 -20.07
N GLN A 6 -25.58 27.17 -19.73
CA GLN A 6 -26.04 28.27 -18.89
C GLN A 6 -25.65 28.00 -17.44
N ARG A 7 -24.85 28.93 -16.90
CA ARG A 7 -24.31 28.96 -15.54
C ARG A 7 -25.42 29.28 -14.52
N THR A 8 -25.64 28.38 -13.57
CA THR A 8 -26.30 28.72 -12.30
C THR A 8 -25.23 28.73 -11.19
N ARG A 9 -25.01 29.93 -10.65
CA ARG A 9 -24.02 30.38 -9.64
C ARG A 9 -23.19 29.27 -8.92
N CYS A 10 -21.93 29.15 -9.33
CA CYS A 10 -20.86 28.49 -8.58
C CYS A 10 -20.53 29.26 -7.29
N LEU A 11 -20.66 28.61 -6.13
CA LEU A 11 -19.90 28.96 -4.93
C LEU A 11 -18.45 28.47 -5.14
N GLN A 12 -17.49 29.40 -5.21
CA GLN A 12 -16.05 29.11 -5.27
C GLN A 12 -15.54 28.65 -3.90
N ILE A 13 -14.96 27.44 -3.81
CA ILE A 13 -14.06 27.00 -2.72
C ILE A 13 -12.93 26.11 -3.31
N PRO A 14 -11.67 26.16 -2.81
CA PRO A 14 -10.47 25.82 -3.57
C PRO A 14 -10.18 24.33 -3.76
N SER A 15 -9.40 24.08 -4.81
CA SER A 15 -8.72 22.82 -5.16
C SER A 15 -8.16 22.06 -3.95
N MET A 16 -8.86 21.00 -3.54
CA MET A 16 -8.26 19.89 -2.80
C MET A 16 -8.74 18.58 -3.41
N ALA A 17 -7.90 17.98 -4.25
CA ALA A 17 -8.01 16.60 -4.70
C ALA A 17 -7.95 15.67 -3.47
N ARG A 18 -9.10 15.41 -2.85
CA ARG A 18 -9.29 14.40 -1.80
C ARG A 18 -10.22 13.32 -2.34
N LEU A 19 -9.61 12.16 -2.61
CA LEU A 19 -10.22 10.88 -3.02
C LEU A 19 -11.66 10.69 -2.49
N PHE A 20 -12.63 10.73 -3.41
CA PHE A 20 -14.05 10.41 -3.22
C PHE A 20 -14.27 8.89 -3.22
N ARG A 21 -15.16 8.34 -2.39
CA ARG A 21 -15.51 6.90 -2.40
C ARG A 21 -16.95 6.64 -1.92
N PRO A 22 -17.91 6.33 -2.82
CA PRO A 22 -19.24 5.86 -2.39
C PRO A 22 -19.12 4.54 -1.63
N SER A 23 -20.05 4.30 -0.70
CA SER A 23 -20.06 3.08 0.12
C SER A 23 -21.19 2.10 -0.29
N LEU A 24 -22.28 2.56 -0.91
CA LEU A 24 -23.41 1.73 -1.36
C LEU A 24 -23.94 2.26 -2.71
N VAL A 25 -24.29 1.35 -3.64
CA VAL A 25 -24.85 1.68 -4.96
C VAL A 25 -26.07 0.80 -5.23
N VAL A 26 -27.28 1.29 -5.04
CA VAL A 26 -28.51 0.52 -5.31
C VAL A 26 -28.88 0.65 -6.79
N LEU A 27 -29.29 -0.44 -7.44
CA LEU A 27 -29.79 -0.41 -8.82
C LEU A 27 -31.29 -0.73 -8.79
N LEU A 28 -32.09 0.04 -9.51
CA LEU A 28 -33.55 -0.12 -9.48
C LEU A 28 -34.14 -0.16 -10.88
N GLU A 29 -35.12 -1.04 -11.05
CA GLU A 29 -36.02 -0.99 -12.19
C GLU A 29 -36.92 0.26 -12.13
N PRO A 30 -37.30 0.84 -13.28
CA PRO A 30 -38.14 2.04 -13.35
C PRO A 30 -39.46 1.97 -12.57
N THR A 31 -40.07 0.78 -12.49
CA THR A 31 -41.35 0.51 -11.82
C THR A 31 -41.23 0.56 -10.29
N GLN A 32 -40.03 0.40 -9.76
CA GLN A 32 -39.74 0.30 -8.33
C GLN A 32 -39.40 1.66 -7.71
N TRP A 33 -39.30 2.70 -8.54
CA TRP A 33 -38.97 4.07 -8.17
C TRP A 33 -39.88 4.64 -7.07
N ASN A 34 -41.21 4.50 -7.25
CA ASN A 34 -42.18 5.11 -6.33
C ASN A 34 -42.13 4.46 -4.93
N ARG A 35 -41.99 3.14 -4.89
CA ARG A 35 -41.85 2.37 -3.63
C ARG A 35 -40.59 2.75 -2.87
N LEU A 36 -39.50 2.95 -3.59
CA LEU A 36 -38.26 3.31 -2.94
C LEU A 36 -38.23 4.79 -2.52
N ARG A 37 -38.89 5.69 -3.26
CA ARG A 37 -39.09 7.07 -2.81
C ARG A 37 -39.79 7.11 -1.45
N GLU A 38 -40.85 6.32 -1.31
CA GLU A 38 -41.55 6.14 -0.03
C GLU A 38 -40.64 5.52 1.04
N ALA A 39 -39.84 4.51 0.69
CA ALA A 39 -38.84 3.93 1.59
C ALA A 39 -37.77 4.95 2.05
N VAL A 40 -37.37 5.88 1.19
CA VAL A 40 -36.41 6.96 1.48
C VAL A 40 -37.03 8.00 2.41
N ASP A 41 -38.33 8.28 2.31
CA ASP A 41 -39.04 9.16 3.24
C ASP A 41 -39.09 8.58 4.66
N HIS A 42 -39.02 7.25 4.80
CA HIS A 42 -38.86 6.55 6.08
C HIS A 42 -37.41 6.52 6.62
N LEU A 43 -36.43 7.05 5.87
CA LEU A 43 -35.05 7.18 6.34
C LEU A 43 -34.90 8.44 7.18
N ILE A 44 -34.32 8.30 8.37
CA ILE A 44 -34.05 9.45 9.25
C ILE A 44 -32.93 10.30 8.60
N PRO A 45 -33.17 11.60 8.33
CA PRO A 45 -32.14 12.49 7.79
C PRO A 45 -30.89 12.49 8.67
N GLY A 46 -29.72 12.27 8.07
CA GLY A 46 -28.42 12.29 8.76
C GLY A 46 -27.88 10.94 9.24
N GLU A 47 -28.68 9.85 9.30
CA GLU A 47 -28.16 8.52 9.68
C GLU A 47 -27.26 7.88 8.60
N LEU A 48 -27.57 8.15 7.34
CA LEU A 48 -26.93 7.51 6.18
C LEU A 48 -25.95 8.40 5.42
N GLY A 49 -25.75 9.64 5.88
CA GLY A 49 -25.05 10.66 5.10
C GLY A 49 -25.95 11.21 3.99
N ASP A 50 -25.33 11.71 2.93
CA ASP A 50 -26.03 12.30 1.80
C ASP A 50 -26.48 11.21 0.82
N ILE A 51 -27.78 11.22 0.53
CA ILE A 51 -28.46 10.29 -0.38
C ILE A 51 -28.56 10.96 -1.74
N PHE A 52 -27.90 10.37 -2.74
CA PHE A 52 -28.03 10.79 -4.13
C PHE A 52 -28.77 9.74 -4.91
N VAL A 53 -29.78 10.17 -5.62
CA VAL A 53 -30.47 9.34 -6.58
C VAL A 53 -30.05 9.74 -7.98
N LEU A 54 -29.52 8.78 -8.73
CA LEU A 54 -29.23 8.95 -10.14
C LEU A 54 -30.31 8.29 -10.97
N SER A 55 -30.70 8.95 -12.04
CA SER A 55 -31.28 8.27 -13.19
C SER A 55 -30.25 8.27 -14.30
N ALA A 56 -29.92 7.09 -14.81
CA ALA A 56 -29.00 6.94 -15.92
C ALA A 56 -29.67 6.16 -17.06
N ASN A 57 -29.45 6.60 -18.29
CA ASN A 57 -29.88 5.81 -19.43
C ASN A 57 -28.90 4.65 -19.64
N VAL A 58 -29.33 3.39 -19.45
CA VAL A 58 -28.47 2.19 -19.60
C VAL A 58 -27.83 2.09 -20.98
N SER A 59 -28.49 2.62 -22.02
CA SER A 59 -27.95 2.67 -23.39
C SER A 59 -26.96 3.82 -23.64
N GLN A 60 -26.90 4.81 -22.74
CA GLN A 60 -25.97 5.95 -22.76
C GLN A 60 -25.52 6.30 -21.34
N PRO A 61 -24.68 5.47 -20.69
CA PRO A 61 -24.28 5.65 -19.29
C PRO A 61 -23.54 6.97 -19.03
N SER A 62 -23.08 7.65 -20.08
CA SER A 62 -22.46 8.98 -20.01
C SER A 62 -23.43 10.12 -19.70
N LYS A 63 -24.75 9.90 -19.82
CA LYS A 63 -25.81 10.88 -19.55
C LYS A 63 -26.65 10.41 -18.35
N PHE A 64 -26.40 10.99 -17.19
CA PHE A 64 -27.15 10.75 -15.96
C PHE A 64 -27.59 12.08 -15.34
N SER A 65 -28.70 12.05 -14.60
CA SER A 65 -29.17 13.16 -13.76
C SER A 65 -29.05 12.76 -12.29
N ALA A 66 -28.50 13.63 -11.45
CA ALA A 66 -28.32 13.41 -10.03
C ALA A 66 -29.26 14.31 -9.21
N GLU A 67 -30.07 13.71 -8.34
CA GLU A 67 -30.92 14.40 -7.38
C GLU A 67 -30.43 14.11 -5.96
N HIS A 68 -30.29 15.14 -5.13
CA HIS A 68 -29.90 15.03 -3.72
C HIS A 68 -31.16 15.01 -2.86
N VAL A 69 -31.32 14.01 -2.01
CA VAL A 69 -32.61 13.74 -1.34
C VAL A 69 -32.62 14.13 0.15
N ALA A 70 -31.49 14.50 0.78
CA ALA A 70 -31.51 15.00 2.18
C ALA A 70 -30.27 15.81 2.60
N PRO A 71 -30.37 16.85 3.48
CA PRO A 71 -31.53 17.18 4.32
C PRO A 71 -32.18 18.56 4.02
N GLY A 72 -33.51 18.56 3.83
CA GLY A 72 -34.33 19.77 3.67
C GLY A 72 -35.19 19.74 2.41
N ILE A 73 -36.34 19.08 2.51
CA ILE A 73 -37.36 18.93 1.45
C ILE A 73 -37.53 20.22 0.66
N SER A 74 -37.27 20.17 -0.64
CA SER A 74 -37.86 21.09 -1.61
C SER A 74 -38.52 20.23 -2.67
N GLN A 75 -39.85 20.18 -2.70
CA GLN A 75 -40.56 19.69 -3.89
C GLN A 75 -40.18 20.59 -5.07
N PRO A 76 -39.88 20.01 -6.25
CA PRO A 76 -40.24 20.69 -7.48
C PRO A 76 -41.23 19.84 -8.27
N GLU A 77 -42.08 20.56 -8.99
CA GLU A 77 -43.13 20.07 -9.88
C GLU A 77 -42.69 18.85 -10.70
N LYS A 78 -43.62 17.89 -10.88
CA LYS A 78 -43.48 16.75 -11.80
C LYS A 78 -42.77 17.19 -13.09
N PRO A 79 -41.52 16.78 -13.36
CA PRO A 79 -41.00 16.90 -14.71
C PRO A 79 -41.65 15.80 -15.57
N PRO A 80 -41.85 16.04 -16.87
CA PRO A 80 -42.54 15.12 -17.75
C PRO A 80 -41.54 14.07 -18.22
N PHE A 81 -41.14 13.11 -17.38
CA PHE A 81 -40.23 12.07 -17.84
C PHE A 81 -40.58 10.68 -17.31
N THR A 82 -40.83 9.78 -18.25
CA THR A 82 -40.97 8.34 -18.06
C THR A 82 -39.69 7.75 -17.44
N PRO A 83 -39.80 6.93 -16.38
CA PRO A 83 -38.64 6.48 -15.61
C PRO A 83 -37.76 5.53 -16.43
N ARG A 84 -36.44 5.66 -16.30
CA ARG A 84 -35.40 4.74 -16.81
C ARG A 84 -34.47 4.35 -15.64
N PRO A 85 -33.78 3.19 -15.71
CA PRO A 85 -33.19 2.52 -14.54
C PRO A 85 -32.43 3.47 -13.62
N GLY A 86 -32.80 3.48 -12.36
CA GLY A 86 -32.27 4.38 -11.34
C GLY A 86 -31.07 3.75 -10.62
N VAL A 87 -30.00 4.51 -10.40
CA VAL A 87 -28.85 4.12 -9.59
C VAL A 87 -28.81 5.02 -8.35
N ILE A 88 -28.88 4.50 -7.13
CA ILE A 88 -28.81 5.33 -5.92
C ILE A 88 -27.45 5.18 -5.30
N LEU A 89 -26.76 6.30 -5.16
CA LEU A 89 -25.47 6.40 -4.51
C LEU A 89 -25.66 6.95 -3.10
N LEU A 90 -25.36 6.13 -2.10
CA LEU A 90 -25.24 6.62 -0.74
C LEU A 90 -23.79 7.01 -0.47
N THR A 91 -23.60 8.24 -0.01
CA THR A 91 -22.29 8.84 0.19
C THR A 91 -22.19 9.40 1.61
N ASP A 92 -21.00 9.37 2.21
CA ASP A 92 -20.77 9.85 3.57
C ASP A 92 -20.53 11.38 3.66
N ARG A 93 -20.73 12.11 2.55
CA ARG A 93 -20.58 13.57 2.44
C ARG A 93 -21.32 14.12 1.22
N ALA A 94 -21.56 15.43 1.18
CA ALA A 94 -22.19 16.07 0.03
C ALA A 94 -21.29 15.92 -1.20
N VAL A 95 -21.87 15.45 -2.30
CA VAL A 95 -21.21 15.26 -3.59
C VAL A 95 -21.92 16.12 -4.64
N SER A 96 -21.18 16.90 -5.40
CA SER A 96 -21.75 17.67 -6.51
C SER A 96 -22.03 16.76 -7.73
N ALA A 97 -22.97 17.15 -8.59
CA ALA A 97 -23.29 16.41 -9.82
C ALA A 97 -22.08 16.23 -10.76
N GLU A 98 -21.14 17.19 -10.78
CA GLU A 98 -19.91 17.14 -11.57
C GLU A 98 -18.92 16.09 -11.02
N GLU A 99 -18.71 16.08 -9.70
CA GLU A 99 -17.86 15.08 -9.01
C GLU A 99 -18.41 13.66 -9.18
N LEU A 100 -19.74 13.53 -9.22
CA LEU A 100 -20.44 12.28 -9.45
C LEU A 100 -20.23 11.75 -10.88
N GLY A 101 -20.18 12.64 -11.88
CA GLY A 101 -19.86 12.26 -13.27
C GLY A 101 -18.45 11.76 -13.46
N GLN A 102 -17.49 12.35 -12.75
CA GLN A 102 -16.12 11.88 -12.75
C GLN A 102 -15.96 10.50 -12.08
N LEU A 103 -16.80 10.19 -11.08
CA LEU A 103 -16.84 8.88 -10.41
C LEU A 103 -17.31 7.77 -11.36
N LEU A 104 -18.42 8.02 -12.08
CA LEU A 104 -19.05 7.04 -12.98
C LEU A 104 -18.26 6.82 -14.28
N HIS A 105 -17.61 7.87 -14.79
CA HIS A 105 -16.93 7.83 -16.11
C HIS A 105 -15.47 7.39 -16.03
N SER A 106 -15.00 7.01 -14.84
CA SER A 106 -13.60 6.67 -14.63
C SER A 106 -13.21 5.24 -15.02
N GLY A 107 -13.54 4.86 -16.24
CA GLY A 107 -12.87 3.80 -16.96
C GLY A 107 -11.58 4.32 -17.61
N ASP A 108 -10.55 4.62 -16.83
CA ASP A 108 -9.19 4.53 -17.38
C ASP A 108 -8.11 4.23 -16.32
N SER A 109 -7.23 3.38 -16.81
CA SER A 109 -6.02 2.75 -16.33
C SER A 109 -5.20 3.46 -15.23
N GLY A 110 -4.77 2.64 -14.26
CA GLY A 110 -3.68 3.00 -13.34
C GLY A 110 -4.01 2.86 -11.85
N ARG A 111 -4.18 1.61 -11.38
CA ARG A 111 -4.24 1.25 -9.95
C ARG A 111 -5.26 2.04 -9.11
N ARG A 112 -6.54 1.94 -9.43
CA ARG A 112 -7.60 2.30 -8.49
C ARG A 112 -7.86 1.13 -7.53
N LYS A 113 -7.82 1.40 -6.22
CA LYS A 113 -8.21 0.40 -5.21
C LYS A 113 -9.71 0.09 -5.40
N PRO A 114 -10.14 -1.17 -5.29
CA PRO A 114 -11.56 -1.52 -5.40
C PRO A 114 -12.36 -0.70 -4.39
N VAL A 115 -13.33 0.05 -4.91
CA VAL A 115 -14.34 0.73 -4.10
C VAL A 115 -15.37 -0.33 -3.74
N PRO A 116 -15.73 -0.49 -2.45
CA PRO A 116 -16.79 -1.40 -2.07
C PRO A 116 -18.11 -0.86 -2.63
N VAL A 117 -18.51 -1.37 -3.79
CA VAL A 117 -19.82 -1.16 -4.37
C VAL A 117 -20.69 -2.32 -3.89
N HIS A 118 -21.82 -2.00 -3.28
CA HIS A 118 -22.81 -2.97 -2.84
C HIS A 118 -24.06 -2.69 -3.67
N ILE A 119 -24.47 -3.67 -4.47
CA ILE A 119 -25.63 -3.57 -5.34
C ILE A 119 -26.83 -4.18 -4.62
N VAL A 120 -27.94 -3.45 -4.63
CA VAL A 120 -29.23 -3.91 -4.11
C VAL A 120 -30.19 -3.72 -5.26
N SER A 121 -30.66 -4.82 -5.82
CA SER A 121 -31.68 -4.82 -6.86
C SER A 121 -32.95 -5.39 -6.27
N LEU A 122 -34.06 -4.65 -6.40
CA LEU A 122 -35.37 -5.21 -6.10
C LEU A 122 -35.77 -6.06 -7.34
N GLY A 123 -36.14 -7.32 -7.15
CA GLY A 123 -36.71 -8.14 -8.24
C GLY A 123 -35.80 -8.59 -9.40
N CYS A 124 -34.46 -8.59 -9.28
CA CYS A 124 -33.58 -9.17 -10.31
C CYS A 124 -32.44 -10.00 -9.70
N ASP A 125 -32.07 -11.11 -10.36
CA ASP A 125 -30.96 -11.97 -9.97
C ASP A 125 -29.64 -11.49 -10.59
N LEU A 126 -28.86 -10.71 -9.84
CA LEU A 126 -27.45 -10.42 -10.17
C LEU A 126 -26.50 -10.99 -9.11
N PRO A 127 -25.26 -11.39 -9.49
CA PRO A 127 -24.31 -11.98 -8.54
C PRO A 127 -23.78 -10.94 -7.53
N GLY A 128 -24.14 -11.12 -6.26
CA GLY A 128 -23.69 -10.26 -5.16
C GLY A 128 -24.74 -9.26 -4.66
N ASP A 129 -25.96 -9.35 -5.18
CA ASP A 129 -27.06 -8.47 -4.84
C ASP A 129 -27.84 -8.94 -3.61
N VAL A 130 -28.42 -7.98 -2.89
CA VAL A 130 -29.52 -8.26 -1.96
C VAL A 130 -30.81 -8.13 -2.72
N ALA A 131 -31.45 -9.27 -3.02
CA ALA A 131 -32.77 -9.31 -3.63
C ALA A 131 -33.85 -9.21 -2.56
N LEU A 132 -34.77 -8.26 -2.73
CA LEU A 132 -36.00 -8.20 -1.94
C LEU A 132 -37.18 -8.55 -2.86
N PRO A 133 -38.15 -9.36 -2.39
CA PRO A 133 -39.40 -9.61 -3.10
C PRO A 133 -40.09 -8.31 -3.52
N GLU A 134 -40.75 -8.31 -4.68
CA GLU A 134 -41.43 -7.11 -5.17
C GLU A 134 -42.51 -6.63 -4.19
N ASP A 135 -43.15 -7.50 -3.43
CA ASP A 135 -44.18 -7.18 -2.44
C ASP A 135 -43.64 -6.61 -1.12
N THR A 136 -42.31 -6.50 -0.96
CA THR A 136 -41.69 -5.98 0.27
C THR A 136 -42.22 -4.57 0.61
N PRO A 137 -42.70 -4.34 1.84
CA PRO A 137 -43.20 -3.02 2.24
C PRO A 137 -42.06 -1.97 2.25
N PRO A 138 -42.35 -0.70 1.90
CA PRO A 138 -41.37 0.38 1.84
C PRO A 138 -40.53 0.53 3.12
N GLU A 139 -41.14 0.35 4.29
CA GLU A 139 -40.45 0.41 5.59
C GLU A 139 -39.33 -0.63 5.69
N ALA A 140 -39.58 -1.88 5.29
CA ALA A 140 -38.60 -2.95 5.30
C ALA A 140 -37.48 -2.73 4.27
N VAL A 141 -37.80 -2.16 3.10
CA VAL A 141 -36.79 -1.71 2.13
C VAL A 141 -35.87 -0.65 2.74
N GLY A 142 -36.44 0.33 3.45
CA GLY A 142 -35.68 1.36 4.16
C GLY A 142 -34.76 0.80 5.25
N GLU A 143 -35.18 -0.23 5.98
CA GLU A 143 -34.34 -0.92 6.98
C GLU A 143 -33.16 -1.66 6.34
N VAL A 144 -33.40 -2.37 5.23
CA VAL A 144 -32.35 -3.09 4.50
C VAL A 144 -31.31 -2.12 3.95
N LEU A 145 -31.74 -0.99 3.37
CA LEU A 145 -30.85 0.08 2.93
C LEU A 145 -30.03 0.65 4.09
N ARG A 146 -30.65 0.86 5.27
CA ARG A 146 -29.94 1.30 6.48
C ARG A 146 -28.87 0.33 6.92
N LEU A 147 -29.19 -0.97 6.97
CA LEU A 147 -28.25 -2.00 7.38
C LEU A 147 -27.06 -2.10 6.42
N LEU A 148 -27.32 -2.07 5.11
CA LEU A 148 -26.28 -2.18 4.10
C LEU A 148 -25.35 -0.97 4.07
N ALA A 149 -25.89 0.24 4.25
CA ALA A 149 -25.08 1.43 4.41
C ALA A 149 -24.19 1.37 5.66
N LYS A 150 -24.74 0.90 6.80
CA LYS A 150 -23.96 0.67 8.04
C LYS A 150 -22.84 -0.35 7.82
N LEU A 151 -23.13 -1.49 7.17
CA LEU A 151 -22.14 -2.53 6.85
C LEU A 151 -21.05 -2.03 5.90
N ALA A 152 -21.44 -1.29 4.85
CA ALA A 152 -20.49 -0.71 3.91
C ALA A 152 -19.56 0.30 4.59
N ARG A 153 -20.10 1.16 5.45
CA ARG A 153 -19.33 2.12 6.25
C ARG A 153 -18.35 1.42 7.18
N LEU A 154 -18.78 0.37 7.88
CA LEU A 154 -17.91 -0.46 8.73
C LEU A 154 -16.77 -1.07 7.92
N ARG A 155 -17.08 -1.69 6.77
CA ARG A 155 -16.09 -2.31 5.88
C ARG A 155 -15.07 -1.30 5.37
N PHE A 156 -15.52 -0.10 5.02
CA PHE A 156 -14.66 1.00 4.60
C PHE A 156 -13.70 1.45 5.72
N MET A 157 -14.21 1.67 6.94
CA MET A 157 -13.40 2.07 8.09
C MET A 157 -12.34 1.02 8.43
N LEU A 158 -12.71 -0.27 8.40
CA LEU A 158 -11.78 -1.38 8.60
C LEU A 158 -10.67 -1.38 7.54
N GLY A 159 -11.02 -1.20 6.26
CA GLY A 159 -10.05 -1.08 5.17
C GLY A 159 -9.09 0.10 5.34
N ARG A 160 -9.58 1.28 5.77
CA ARG A 160 -8.75 2.45 6.08
C ARG A 160 -7.80 2.17 7.24
N ARG A 161 -8.28 1.60 8.33
CA ARG A 161 -7.47 1.21 9.49
C ARG A 161 -6.35 0.26 9.07
N GLN A 162 -6.68 -0.79 8.30
CA GLN A 162 -5.66 -1.70 7.79
C GLN A 162 -4.64 -1.02 6.89
N HIS A 163 -5.06 -0.08 6.03
CA HIS A 163 -4.15 0.64 5.15
C HIS A 163 -3.21 1.56 5.95
N LEU A 164 -3.74 2.28 6.94
CA LEU A 164 -2.96 3.13 7.83
C LEU A 164 -1.97 2.28 8.63
N VAL A 165 -2.42 1.17 9.23
CA VAL A 165 -1.56 0.21 9.92
C VAL A 165 -0.46 -0.32 8.99
N ARG A 166 -0.77 -0.62 7.72
CA ARG A 166 0.24 -1.03 6.73
C ARG A 166 1.25 0.10 6.42
N ARG A 167 0.81 1.35 6.29
CA ARG A 167 1.70 2.51 6.08
C ARG A 167 2.58 2.76 7.30
N LEU A 168 2.00 2.76 8.50
CA LEU A 168 2.72 2.90 9.76
C LEU A 168 3.74 1.78 9.94
N LYS A 169 3.38 0.53 9.64
CA LYS A 169 4.33 -0.59 9.65
C LYS A 169 5.45 -0.40 8.62
N ARG A 170 5.15 0.06 7.39
CA ARG A 170 6.19 0.34 6.39
C ARG A 170 7.14 1.45 6.82
N ALA A 171 6.61 2.54 7.39
CA ALA A 171 7.40 3.63 7.93
C ALA A 171 8.24 3.18 9.15
N ALA A 172 7.69 2.28 9.98
CA ALA A 172 8.39 1.76 11.15
C ALA A 172 9.54 0.80 10.80
N PHE A 173 9.53 0.18 9.62
CA PHE A 173 10.48 -0.88 9.23
C PHE A 173 11.42 -0.51 8.07
N ARG A 174 11.34 0.71 7.55
CA ARG A 174 12.27 1.21 6.53
C ARG A 174 13.09 2.36 7.07
N ASP A 175 14.31 2.46 6.58
CA ASP A 175 15.17 3.61 6.80
C ASP A 175 14.73 4.75 5.86
N PRO A 176 14.47 5.97 6.37
CA PRO A 176 13.97 7.08 5.57
C PRO A 176 15.00 7.63 4.57
N LEU A 177 16.30 7.45 4.80
CA LEU A 177 17.34 7.97 3.93
C LEU A 177 17.50 7.09 2.68
N THR A 178 17.79 5.80 2.89
CA THR A 178 18.15 4.83 1.86
C THR A 178 16.94 4.06 1.32
N GLY A 179 15.83 4.05 2.05
CA GLY A 179 14.66 3.23 1.73
C GLY A 179 14.85 1.73 1.97
N LEU A 180 16.01 1.27 2.43
CA LEU A 180 16.25 -0.12 2.86
C LEU A 180 15.40 -0.47 4.09
N LEU A 181 15.39 -1.73 4.50
CA LEU A 181 14.82 -2.07 5.80
C LEU A 181 15.66 -1.43 6.92
N ASN A 182 15.05 -1.09 8.04
CA ASN A 182 15.82 -0.66 9.22
C ASN A 182 16.05 -1.84 10.17
N ARG A 183 16.98 -1.68 11.12
CA ARG A 183 17.30 -2.70 12.12
C ARG A 183 16.07 -3.25 12.88
N ARG A 184 15.00 -2.46 13.06
CA ARG A 184 13.75 -2.94 13.72
C ARG A 184 13.01 -4.02 12.93
N ALA A 185 13.22 -4.09 11.62
CA ALA A 185 12.62 -5.13 10.77
C ALA A 185 13.31 -6.50 10.93
N TRP A 186 14.54 -6.51 11.46
CA TRP A 186 15.41 -7.68 11.50
C TRP A 186 14.76 -8.94 12.09
N PRO A 187 14.22 -8.94 13.32
CA PRO A 187 13.76 -10.19 13.96
C PRO A 187 12.65 -10.88 13.17
N ARG A 188 11.78 -10.08 12.54
CA ARG A 188 10.65 -10.57 11.75
C ARG A 188 11.13 -11.15 10.41
N VAL A 189 12.02 -10.43 9.72
CA VAL A 189 12.52 -10.86 8.41
C VAL A 189 13.41 -12.08 8.57
N PHE A 190 14.35 -12.06 9.52
CA PHE A 190 15.21 -13.20 9.81
C PHE A 190 14.40 -14.47 10.07
N ARG A 191 13.37 -14.40 10.94
CA ARG A 191 12.48 -15.54 11.20
C ARG A 191 11.77 -16.04 9.94
N SER A 192 11.33 -15.13 9.07
CA SER A 192 10.68 -15.51 7.80
C SER A 192 11.63 -16.23 6.86
N VAL A 193 12.84 -15.68 6.65
CA VAL A 193 13.88 -16.28 5.80
C VAL A 193 14.33 -17.61 6.40
N TRP A 194 14.42 -17.72 7.73
CA TRP A 194 14.77 -18.95 8.45
C TRP A 194 13.81 -20.09 8.12
N GLN A 195 12.50 -19.82 8.21
CA GLN A 195 11.49 -20.82 7.88
C GLN A 195 11.51 -21.18 6.39
N GLN A 196 11.83 -20.23 5.51
CA GLN A 196 11.98 -20.50 4.09
C GLN A 196 13.19 -21.40 3.80
N ALA A 197 14.36 -21.07 4.35
CA ALA A 197 15.58 -21.86 4.19
C ALA A 197 15.39 -23.28 4.74
N LYS A 198 14.71 -23.42 5.90
CA LYS A 198 14.36 -24.71 6.48
C LYS A 198 13.49 -25.57 5.56
N ARG A 199 12.44 -24.99 4.97
CA ARG A 199 11.51 -25.70 4.06
C ARG A 199 12.15 -26.09 2.73
N THR A 200 13.16 -25.36 2.29
CA THR A 200 13.81 -25.55 0.99
C THR A 200 15.13 -26.31 1.09
N HIS A 201 15.52 -26.73 2.31
CA HIS A 201 16.82 -27.38 2.59
C HIS A 201 18.02 -26.55 2.11
N GLN A 202 17.90 -25.22 2.17
CA GLN A 202 18.93 -24.27 1.75
C GLN A 202 19.64 -23.65 2.95
N GLN A 203 20.82 -23.07 2.71
CA GLN A 203 21.58 -22.34 3.72
C GLN A 203 21.13 -20.88 3.78
N MET A 204 21.20 -20.29 4.97
CA MET A 204 21.03 -18.85 5.16
C MET A 204 22.40 -18.19 5.27
N VAL A 205 22.57 -17.09 4.54
CA VAL A 205 23.72 -16.19 4.63
C VAL A 205 23.29 -14.92 5.35
N VAL A 206 24.12 -14.47 6.29
CA VAL A 206 24.07 -13.12 6.85
C VAL A 206 25.40 -12.44 6.57
N ALA A 207 25.36 -11.27 5.94
CA ALA A 207 26.54 -10.45 5.72
C ALA A 207 26.32 -9.05 6.30
N LEU A 208 27.38 -8.48 6.87
CA LEU A 208 27.43 -7.10 7.32
C LEU A 208 28.50 -6.36 6.52
N PHE A 209 28.11 -5.28 5.88
CA PHE A 209 28.96 -4.39 5.11
C PHE A 209 29.16 -3.09 5.88
N ASP A 210 30.36 -2.54 5.82
CA ASP A 210 30.68 -1.22 6.38
C ASP A 210 31.54 -0.45 5.39
N LEU A 211 31.15 0.80 5.10
CA LEU A 211 31.82 1.66 4.12
C LEU A 211 33.20 2.07 4.65
N ASP A 212 34.24 1.87 3.84
CA ASP A 212 35.62 2.16 4.26
C ASP A 212 35.85 3.67 4.33
N ASP A 213 36.38 4.16 5.45
CA ASP A 213 36.70 5.56 5.73
C ASP A 213 35.55 6.56 5.48
N PHE A 214 34.29 6.13 5.63
CA PHE A 214 33.14 6.99 5.37
C PHE A 214 33.06 8.22 6.29
N LYS A 215 33.56 8.11 7.52
CA LYS A 215 33.71 9.25 8.43
C LYS A 215 34.61 10.34 7.81
N SER A 216 35.75 9.96 7.23
CA SER A 216 36.65 10.91 6.56
C SER A 216 35.96 11.62 5.38
N VAL A 217 35.13 10.89 4.62
CA VAL A 217 34.32 11.51 3.55
C VAL A 217 33.34 12.54 4.10
N ASN A 218 32.66 12.24 5.22
CA ASN A 218 31.78 13.20 5.88
C ASN A 218 32.54 14.42 6.42
N ASP A 219 33.73 14.21 6.97
CA ASP A 219 34.54 15.29 7.54
C ASP A 219 35.02 16.27 6.43
N ILE A 220 35.28 15.77 5.22
CA ILE A 220 35.73 16.59 4.09
C ILE A 220 34.56 17.23 3.32
N LEU A 221 33.50 16.47 3.00
CA LEU A 221 32.41 16.91 2.12
C LEU A 221 31.15 17.38 2.88
N GLY A 222 31.11 17.16 4.19
CA GLY A 222 29.96 17.42 5.03
C GLY A 222 28.87 16.35 4.97
N HIS A 223 28.08 16.27 6.03
CA HIS A 223 27.04 15.25 6.20
C HIS A 223 25.97 15.22 5.10
N ARG A 224 25.64 16.37 4.49
CA ARG A 224 24.65 16.40 3.38
C ARG A 224 25.13 15.59 2.18
N ARG A 225 26.41 15.68 1.85
CA ARG A 225 27.01 14.93 0.75
C ARG A 225 27.18 13.45 1.12
N GLY A 226 27.53 13.16 2.38
CA GLY A 226 27.51 11.80 2.91
C GLY A 226 26.14 11.15 2.82
N ASP A 227 25.07 11.87 3.15
CA ASP A 227 23.69 11.38 3.03
C ASP A 227 23.33 11.04 1.57
N GLU A 228 23.78 11.83 0.59
CA GLU A 228 23.62 11.53 -0.83
C GLU A 228 24.39 10.27 -1.25
N LEU A 229 25.63 10.11 -0.77
CA LEU A 229 26.41 8.90 -1.00
C LEU A 229 25.70 7.67 -0.42
N LEU A 230 25.18 7.75 0.81
CA LEU A 230 24.42 6.66 1.43
C LEU A 230 23.16 6.30 0.65
N ARG A 231 22.45 7.28 0.07
CA ARG A 231 21.33 7.01 -0.85
C ARG A 231 21.78 6.20 -2.05
N ASN A 232 22.90 6.58 -2.66
CA ASN A 232 23.46 5.88 -3.82
C ASN A 232 23.93 4.47 -3.45
N VAL A 233 24.59 4.28 -2.30
CA VAL A 233 24.97 2.96 -1.80
C VAL A 233 23.72 2.09 -1.59
N GLY A 234 22.66 2.64 -0.98
CA GLY A 234 21.41 1.91 -0.77
C GLY A 234 20.73 1.47 -2.08
N LEU A 235 20.79 2.32 -3.12
CA LEU A 235 20.32 1.97 -4.45
C LEU A 235 21.17 0.89 -5.11
N ALA A 236 22.50 1.02 -5.06
CA ALA A 236 23.44 0.08 -5.63
C ALA A 236 23.33 -1.31 -4.97
N ALA A 237 23.25 -1.36 -3.64
CA ALA A 237 23.02 -2.59 -2.88
C ALA A 237 21.76 -3.30 -3.37
N ARG A 238 20.67 -2.55 -3.56
CA ARG A 238 19.38 -3.10 -4.00
C ARG A 238 19.40 -3.61 -5.44
N GLN A 239 20.20 -3.00 -6.32
CA GLN A 239 20.38 -3.45 -7.70
C GLN A 239 21.27 -4.70 -7.78
N ALA A 240 22.24 -4.83 -6.87
CA ALA A 240 23.15 -5.97 -6.81
C ALA A 240 22.50 -7.26 -6.26
N CYS A 241 21.39 -7.13 -5.53
CA CYS A 241 20.69 -8.24 -4.88
C CYS A 241 19.42 -8.69 -5.62
N ARG A 242 19.04 -9.95 -5.42
CA ARG A 242 17.79 -10.49 -5.94
C ARG A 242 16.60 -9.93 -5.17
N ARG A 243 15.41 -9.99 -5.76
CA ARG A 243 14.16 -9.55 -5.10
C ARG A 243 13.81 -10.35 -3.84
N SER A 244 14.32 -11.58 -3.75
CA SER A 244 14.17 -12.48 -2.59
C SER A 244 15.10 -12.14 -1.43
N ASP A 245 16.12 -11.32 -1.67
CA ASP A 245 17.14 -10.98 -0.69
C ASP A 245 16.69 -9.76 0.11
N TYR A 246 17.14 -9.68 1.37
CA TYR A 246 16.73 -8.63 2.29
C TYR A 246 17.94 -7.79 2.68
N LEU A 247 17.85 -6.50 2.42
CA LEU A 247 18.85 -5.50 2.78
C LEU A 247 18.34 -4.59 3.88
N PHE A 248 19.21 -4.30 4.83
CA PHE A 248 18.94 -3.43 5.97
C PHE A 248 20.00 -2.35 6.05
N ARG A 249 19.62 -1.12 6.35
CA ARG A 249 20.54 -0.16 6.95
C ARG A 249 20.65 -0.53 8.44
N TRP A 250 21.79 -1.11 8.80
CA TRP A 250 22.04 -1.67 10.13
C TRP A 250 22.48 -0.58 11.11
N GLY A 251 23.37 0.30 10.64
CA GLY A 251 23.97 1.43 11.35
C GLY A 251 24.00 2.68 10.48
N GLY A 252 24.88 3.64 10.80
CA GLY A 252 25.01 4.89 10.04
C GLY A 252 25.36 4.63 8.57
N ASP A 253 26.44 3.89 8.39
CA ASP A 253 27.10 3.46 7.15
C ASP A 253 27.12 1.94 6.98
N GLU A 254 26.63 1.20 7.97
CA GLU A 254 26.55 -0.26 7.91
C GLU A 254 25.29 -0.75 7.18
N ILE A 255 25.47 -1.75 6.31
CA ILE A 255 24.39 -2.43 5.60
C ILE A 255 24.42 -3.91 5.95
N ALA A 256 23.28 -4.51 6.28
CA ALA A 256 23.16 -5.96 6.45
C ALA A 256 22.41 -6.60 5.29
N LEU A 257 22.85 -7.78 4.87
CA LEU A 257 22.20 -8.65 3.89
C LEU A 257 21.78 -9.96 4.55
N VAL A 258 20.57 -10.41 4.23
CA VAL A 258 20.11 -11.77 4.49
C VAL A 258 19.60 -12.38 3.19
N CYS A 259 20.17 -13.52 2.81
CA CYS A 259 19.72 -14.27 1.65
C CYS A 259 19.80 -15.78 1.91
N ILE A 260 19.27 -16.54 0.96
CA ILE A 260 19.30 -18.00 0.98
C ILE A 260 20.11 -18.46 -0.23
N ILE A 261 20.97 -19.45 -0.01
CA ILE A 261 21.82 -20.02 -1.06
C ILE A 261 21.74 -21.55 -1.06
N ASP A 262 22.05 -22.14 -2.21
CA ASP A 262 22.23 -23.58 -2.32
C ASP A 262 23.42 -24.01 -1.42
N PRO A 263 23.31 -25.13 -0.67
CA PRO A 263 24.39 -25.60 0.21
C PRO A 263 25.73 -25.86 -0.50
N ASN A 264 25.72 -26.09 -1.81
CA ASN A 264 26.93 -26.34 -2.60
C ASN A 264 27.56 -25.07 -3.17
N VAL A 265 26.95 -23.90 -2.94
CA VAL A 265 27.44 -22.62 -3.46
C VAL A 265 28.16 -21.86 -2.34
N PRO A 266 29.39 -21.37 -2.55
CA PRO A 266 30.07 -20.53 -1.56
C PRO A 266 29.37 -19.17 -1.43
N ALA A 267 29.29 -18.65 -0.20
CA ALA A 267 28.59 -17.39 0.08
C ALA A 267 29.44 -16.17 -0.28
N GLU A 268 30.76 -16.29 -0.13
CA GLU A 268 31.73 -15.20 -0.24
C GLU A 268 31.70 -14.55 -1.62
N PRO A 269 31.69 -15.28 -2.77
CA PRO A 269 31.60 -14.63 -4.08
C PRO A 269 30.29 -13.88 -4.31
N ILE A 270 29.18 -14.33 -3.70
CA ILE A 270 27.89 -13.63 -3.79
C ILE A 270 27.95 -12.31 -3.02
N VAL A 271 28.53 -12.34 -1.81
CA VAL A 271 28.69 -11.15 -0.98
C VAL A 271 29.72 -10.19 -1.59
N ASP A 272 30.81 -10.71 -2.15
CA ASP A 272 31.86 -9.91 -2.77
C ASP A 272 31.35 -9.18 -4.00
N ARG A 273 30.54 -9.84 -4.84
CA ARG A 273 29.84 -9.16 -5.95
C ARG A 273 28.97 -8.01 -5.43
N VAL A 274 28.26 -8.18 -4.31
CA VAL A 274 27.46 -7.08 -3.74
C VAL A 274 28.39 -5.96 -3.25
N ARG A 275 29.47 -6.29 -2.55
CA ARG A 275 30.49 -5.34 -2.05
C ARG A 275 31.08 -4.50 -3.18
N GLU A 276 31.45 -5.12 -4.30
CA GLU A 276 31.97 -4.42 -5.49
C GLU A 276 30.97 -3.42 -6.05
N GLN A 277 29.68 -3.76 -6.07
CA GLN A 277 28.63 -2.84 -6.52
C GLN A 277 28.38 -1.69 -5.54
N LEU A 278 28.79 -1.80 -4.27
CA LEU A 278 28.73 -0.69 -3.33
C LEU A 278 29.82 0.35 -3.56
N ALA A 279 30.82 0.05 -4.40
CA ALA A 279 31.91 0.97 -4.69
C ALA A 279 31.40 2.19 -5.47
N ILE A 280 31.60 3.39 -4.93
CA ILE A 280 31.13 4.65 -5.54
C ILE A 280 32.30 5.59 -5.76
N LYS A 281 32.47 6.07 -6.99
CA LYS A 281 33.40 7.15 -7.30
C LYS A 281 32.88 8.48 -6.76
N ILE A 282 33.73 9.19 -6.04
CA ILE A 282 33.46 10.52 -5.49
C ILE A 282 34.25 11.53 -6.32
N VAL A 283 33.59 12.14 -7.29
CA VAL A 283 34.19 13.12 -8.21
C VAL A 283 34.78 14.32 -7.46
N ASP A 284 34.13 14.73 -6.36
CA ASP A 284 34.55 15.89 -5.56
C ASP A 284 35.83 15.63 -4.72
N LEU A 285 36.38 14.41 -4.75
CA LEU A 285 37.58 14.00 -4.02
C LEU A 285 38.59 13.30 -4.95
N ASP A 286 38.98 13.96 -6.04
CA ASP A 286 39.97 13.44 -7.01
C ASP A 286 39.65 12.01 -7.48
N ASP A 287 38.37 11.75 -7.78
CA ASP A 287 37.85 10.43 -8.16
C ASP A 287 38.11 9.30 -7.14
N LYS A 288 38.29 9.64 -5.84
CA LYS A 288 38.37 8.67 -4.75
C LYS A 288 37.21 7.69 -4.83
N VAL A 289 37.51 6.40 -4.74
CA VAL A 289 36.49 5.35 -4.67
C VAL A 289 36.16 5.09 -3.21
N LEU A 290 34.90 5.33 -2.83
CA LEU A 290 34.34 4.84 -1.57
C LEU A 290 34.10 3.34 -1.72
N THR A 291 34.86 2.54 -0.99
CA THR A 291 34.73 1.07 -0.98
C THR A 291 33.95 0.61 0.25
N ALA A 292 33.71 -0.70 0.31
CA ALA A 292 33.12 -1.34 1.48
C ALA A 292 33.91 -2.60 1.82
N SER A 293 33.93 -2.94 3.11
CA SER A 293 34.36 -4.25 3.59
C SER A 293 33.16 -5.06 4.05
N ALA A 294 33.23 -6.40 4.01
CA ALA A 294 32.14 -7.25 4.44
C ALA A 294 32.59 -8.41 5.34
N GLY A 295 31.78 -8.69 6.36
CA GLY A 295 31.86 -9.90 7.16
C GLY A 295 30.69 -10.84 6.88
N VAL A 296 30.96 -12.13 6.68
CA VAL A 296 29.98 -13.12 6.26
C VAL A 296 29.86 -14.24 7.28
N THR A 297 28.64 -14.66 7.57
CA THR A 297 28.36 -15.91 8.27
C THR A 297 27.30 -16.70 7.52
N VAL A 298 27.37 -18.03 7.63
CA VAL A 298 26.45 -18.95 6.96
C VAL A 298 25.98 -19.97 7.96
N ILE A 299 24.69 -20.30 7.92
CA ILE A 299 24.12 -21.34 8.76
C ILE A 299 23.12 -22.20 7.97
N SER A 300 23.17 -23.50 8.23
CA SER A 300 22.11 -24.41 7.82
C SER A 300 21.03 -24.45 8.90
N PRO A 301 19.74 -24.23 8.56
CA PRO A 301 18.63 -24.29 9.52
C PRO A 301 18.25 -25.75 9.88
N HIS A 302 19.24 -26.54 10.31
CA HIS A 302 19.12 -27.94 10.70
C HIS A 302 19.32 -28.10 12.23
N PRO A 303 18.60 -29.00 12.92
CA PRO A 303 18.69 -29.15 14.38
C PRO A 303 20.11 -29.34 14.93
N LEU A 304 20.97 -30.07 14.19
CA LEU A 304 22.38 -30.27 14.56
C LEU A 304 23.19 -28.97 14.51
N SER A 305 22.90 -28.09 13.55
CA SER A 305 23.61 -26.83 13.36
C SER A 305 23.16 -25.75 14.34
N THR A 306 21.96 -25.88 14.92
CA THR A 306 21.39 -24.87 15.83
C THR A 306 21.55 -25.23 17.30
N SER A 307 21.95 -26.46 17.62
CA SER A 307 22.03 -26.97 19.00
C SER A 307 20.71 -26.75 19.79
N GLY A 308 19.56 -26.78 19.10
CA GLY A 308 18.26 -26.53 19.72
C GLY A 308 17.99 -25.07 20.15
N LYS A 309 18.87 -24.10 19.83
CA LYS A 309 18.70 -22.70 20.24
C LYS A 309 17.43 -22.08 19.62
N PRO A 310 16.75 -21.15 20.35
CA PRO A 310 15.68 -20.36 19.78
C PRO A 310 16.17 -19.53 18.58
N VAL A 311 15.35 -19.41 17.53
CA VAL A 311 15.66 -18.64 16.31
C VAL A 311 16.07 -17.20 16.61
N ALA A 312 15.52 -16.58 17.65
CA ALA A 312 15.90 -15.23 18.06
C ALA A 312 17.37 -15.14 18.49
N LYS A 313 17.85 -16.10 19.28
CA LYS A 313 19.24 -16.17 19.73
C LYS A 313 20.19 -16.43 18.56
N ILE A 314 19.79 -17.30 17.63
CA ILE A 314 20.55 -17.55 16.40
C ILE A 314 20.67 -16.27 15.56
N ALA A 315 19.59 -15.48 15.46
CA ALA A 315 19.61 -14.21 14.73
C ALA A 315 20.61 -13.20 15.30
N GLU A 316 20.75 -13.15 16.62
CA GLU A 316 21.71 -12.30 17.32
C GLU A 316 23.15 -12.81 17.12
N GLU A 317 23.38 -14.12 17.30
CA GLU A 317 24.69 -14.76 17.10
C GLU A 317 25.19 -14.57 15.66
N MET A 318 24.34 -14.73 14.66
CA MET A 318 24.74 -14.55 13.25
C MET A 318 25.21 -13.13 12.95
N ILE A 319 24.55 -12.10 13.50
CA ILE A 319 25.02 -10.72 13.34
C ILE A 319 26.37 -10.52 14.04
N GLN A 320 26.53 -11.05 15.25
CA GLN A 320 27.80 -10.97 15.98
C GLN A 320 28.95 -11.66 15.23
N HIS A 321 28.67 -12.81 14.61
CA HIS A 321 29.64 -13.53 13.79
C HIS A 321 30.01 -12.75 12.52
N ALA A 322 29.02 -12.16 11.83
CA ALA A 322 29.27 -11.29 10.69
C ALA A 322 30.11 -10.06 11.09
N ASP A 323 29.80 -9.41 12.20
CA ASP A 323 30.55 -8.29 12.77
C ASP A 323 32.01 -8.66 13.12
N GLN A 324 32.25 -9.81 13.75
CA GLN A 324 33.60 -10.32 14.00
C GLN A 324 34.38 -10.57 12.70
N ALA A 325 33.72 -11.10 11.67
CA ALA A 325 34.34 -11.29 10.37
C ALA A 325 34.62 -9.94 9.65
N LEU A 326 33.72 -8.96 9.80
CA LEU A 326 33.88 -7.62 9.23
C LEU A 326 35.08 -6.89 9.85
N ARG A 327 35.24 -6.97 11.17
CA ARG A 327 36.44 -6.43 11.85
C ARG A 327 37.73 -7.02 11.29
N ARG A 328 37.75 -8.33 10.99
CA ARG A 328 38.90 -8.97 10.33
C ARG A 328 39.15 -8.39 8.94
N ALA A 329 38.11 -8.24 8.11
CA ALA A 329 38.22 -7.61 6.80
C ALA A 329 38.82 -6.19 6.88
N LYS A 330 38.36 -5.37 7.83
CA LYS A 330 38.90 -4.02 8.08
C LYS A 330 40.37 -4.04 8.49
N SER A 331 40.76 -4.97 9.37
CA SER A 331 42.16 -5.11 9.81
C SER A 331 43.12 -5.56 8.70
N MET A 332 42.60 -6.13 7.60
CA MET A 332 43.37 -6.57 6.43
C MET A 332 43.58 -5.48 5.37
N GLY A 333 43.25 -4.22 5.69
CA GLY A 333 43.36 -3.08 4.76
C GLY A 333 42.05 -2.68 4.08
N GLY A 334 40.93 -3.29 4.49
CA GLY A 334 39.60 -2.95 3.98
C GLY A 334 39.34 -3.47 2.56
N ASN A 335 38.25 -2.99 1.93
CA ASN A 335 37.85 -3.35 0.56
C ASN A 335 37.82 -4.87 0.28
N THR A 336 37.46 -5.69 1.28
CA THR A 336 37.53 -7.16 1.19
C THR A 336 36.38 -7.85 1.92
N VAL A 337 36.24 -9.15 1.71
CA VAL A 337 35.25 -10.01 2.37
C VAL A 337 35.96 -11.02 3.25
N CYS A 338 35.49 -11.19 4.48
CA CYS A 338 35.96 -12.22 5.40
C CYS A 338 34.78 -13.07 5.89
N ARG A 339 34.99 -14.38 6.02
CA ARG A 339 33.99 -15.31 6.54
C ARG A 339 34.26 -15.68 7.99
N PHE A 340 33.22 -15.69 8.82
CA PHE A 340 33.26 -16.24 10.17
C PHE A 340 33.57 -17.75 10.14
N PRO A 341 34.50 -18.25 10.97
CA PRO A 341 34.97 -19.63 10.92
C PRO A 341 33.85 -20.68 11.03
#